data_AF-A0A822DDC0-F1
#
_entry.id   AF-A0A822DDC0-F1
#
_cell.length_a   1.000
_cell.length_b   1.000
_cell.length_c   1.000
_cell.angle_alpha   90.00
_cell.angle_beta   90.00
_cell.angle_gamma   90.00
#
_symmetry.space_group_name_H-M   'P 1'
#
loop_
_entity.id
_entity.type
_entity.pdbx_description
1 polymer ?
#
loop_
_entity_poly.entity_id
_entity_poly.type
_entity_poly.pdbx_seq_one_letter_code
_entity_poly.pdbx_strand_id
1 'polypeptide(L)'
;STHALIRLFEKKIIIIIKKSSHQIDILKEVQRLIKEKADVNIKNKDGYTILQLAIRNGYYECLETLIIDGKAKLDKKGPRGNTALHECCLLGLDGAEPLRILLKHEGDASWLNDKNESVIDIAAK
;
A
#
# COMPACT_ATOMS: atom_id res chain seq x y z
N SER A 1 25.51 -11.23 -7.96
CA SER A 1 24.33 -12.10 -7.73
C SER A 1 23.06 -11.29 -7.92
N THR A 2 22.28 -11.55 -8.97
CA THR A 2 21.01 -10.86 -9.29
C THR A 2 20.05 -10.77 -8.10
N HIS A 3 20.06 -11.79 -7.23
CA HIS A 3 19.31 -11.83 -5.97
C HIS A 3 19.72 -10.77 -4.93
N ALA A 4 20.99 -10.36 -4.89
CA ALA A 4 21.46 -9.34 -3.95
C ALA A 4 21.03 -7.93 -4.40
N LEU A 5 21.00 -7.68 -5.72
CA LEU A 5 20.47 -6.46 -6.31
C LEU A 5 18.96 -6.38 -6.11
N ILE A 6 18.21 -7.46 -6.39
CA ILE A 6 16.77 -7.55 -6.10
C ILE A 6 16.49 -7.27 -4.62
N ARG A 7 17.21 -7.90 -3.69
CA ARG A 7 17.08 -7.59 -2.24
C ARG A 7 17.44 -6.16 -1.86
N LEU A 8 18.37 -5.51 -2.58
CA LEU A 8 18.72 -4.11 -2.34
C LEU A 8 17.61 -3.17 -2.86
N PHE A 9 17.01 -3.48 -4.00
CA PHE A 9 15.91 -2.75 -4.61
C PHE A 9 14.59 -2.92 -3.83
N GLU A 10 14.29 -4.15 -3.39
CA GLU A 10 13.17 -4.47 -2.49
C GLU A 10 13.27 -3.70 -1.17
N LYS A 11 14.50 -3.58 -0.62
CA LYS A 11 14.76 -2.76 0.56
C LYS A 11 14.58 -1.26 0.29
N LYS A 12 14.88 -0.76 -0.91
CA LYS A 12 14.78 0.68 -1.24
C LYS A 12 13.32 1.15 -1.30
N ILE A 13 12.44 0.46 -2.03
CA ILE A 13 11.00 0.80 -2.15
C ILE A 13 10.35 1.07 -0.79
N ILE A 14 10.65 0.23 0.19
CA ILE A 14 10.00 0.22 1.50
C ILE A 14 10.68 1.18 2.50
N ILE A 15 11.99 1.44 2.37
CA ILE A 15 12.73 2.33 3.28
C ILE A 15 12.31 3.79 3.12
N ILE A 16 11.80 4.20 1.96
CA ILE A 16 11.55 5.61 1.66
C ILE A 16 10.31 6.13 2.40
N ILE A 17 9.26 5.32 2.55
CA ILE A 17 8.08 5.69 3.33
C ILE A 17 8.43 5.89 4.82
N LYS A 18 9.53 5.32 5.33
CA LYS A 18 9.93 5.43 6.74
C LYS A 18 10.93 6.57 7.02
N LYS A 19 11.62 7.13 6.02
CA LYS A 19 12.80 7.99 6.23
C LYS A 19 12.64 9.44 5.75
N SER A 20 11.60 9.76 4.99
CA SER A 20 11.44 11.09 4.40
C SER A 20 10.71 12.04 5.36
N SER A 21 11.47 12.87 6.06
CA SER A 21 10.97 13.94 6.93
C SER A 21 10.17 15.03 6.20
N HIS A 22 10.01 14.93 4.88
CA HIS A 22 9.34 15.91 4.03
C HIS A 22 8.42 15.19 3.01
N GLN A 23 7.14 15.56 3.02
CA GLN A 23 6.04 14.98 2.24
C GLN A 23 6.20 15.15 0.71
N ILE A 24 7.01 16.11 0.24
CA ILE A 24 7.13 16.48 -1.19
C ILE A 24 8.00 15.51 -1.99
N ASP A 25 8.90 14.76 -1.35
CA ASP A 25 9.86 13.88 -2.05
C ASP A 25 9.37 12.45 -2.27
N ILE A 26 8.29 12.03 -1.59
CA ILE A 26 7.84 10.63 -1.63
C ILE A 26 7.29 10.23 -3.01
N LEU A 27 6.46 11.08 -3.63
CA LEU A 27 5.86 10.81 -4.94
C LEU A 27 6.92 10.68 -6.05
N LYS A 28 7.89 11.60 -6.08
CA LYS A 28 9.00 11.56 -7.05
C LYS A 28 9.82 10.29 -6.92
N GLU A 29 10.04 9.87 -5.68
CA GLU A 29 10.81 8.67 -5.40
C GLU A 29 10.03 7.40 -5.78
N VAL A 30 8.72 7.35 -5.51
CA VAL A 30 7.83 6.28 -6.01
C VAL A 30 7.86 6.20 -7.54
N GLN A 31 7.73 7.33 -8.24
CA GLN A 31 7.81 7.38 -9.70
C GLN A 31 9.17 6.90 -10.23
N ARG A 32 10.28 7.29 -9.56
CA ARG A 32 11.61 6.82 -9.91
C ARG A 32 11.73 5.31 -9.78
N LEU A 33 11.23 4.72 -8.69
CA LEU A 33 11.27 3.28 -8.46
C LEU A 33 10.45 2.48 -9.48
N ILE A 34 9.27 3.00 -9.84
CA ILE A 34 8.44 2.40 -10.91
C ILE A 34 9.19 2.44 -12.24
N LYS A 35 9.85 3.57 -12.56
CA LYS A 35 10.69 3.71 -13.77
C LYS A 35 11.88 2.74 -13.76
N GLU A 36 12.44 2.45 -12.59
CA GLU A 36 13.49 1.45 -12.37
C GLU A 36 12.96 0.00 -12.39
N LYS A 37 11.66 -0.21 -12.68
CA LYS A 37 10.97 -1.52 -12.73
C LYS A 37 11.01 -2.28 -11.40
N ALA A 38 11.02 -1.57 -10.29
CA ALA A 38 11.01 -2.18 -8.98
C ALA A 38 9.62 -2.80 -8.68
N ASP A 39 9.60 -3.97 -8.02
CA ASP A 39 8.35 -4.67 -7.71
C ASP A 39 7.63 -4.02 -6.53
N VAL A 40 6.46 -3.42 -6.81
CA VAL A 40 5.62 -2.73 -5.80
C VAL A 40 4.76 -3.69 -4.97
N ASN A 41 4.68 -4.97 -5.33
CA ASN A 41 3.80 -5.95 -4.70
C ASN A 41 4.45 -6.76 -3.57
N ILE A 42 5.68 -6.41 -3.23
CA ILE A 42 6.43 -6.97 -2.11
C ILE A 42 5.90 -6.49 -0.76
N LYS A 43 6.24 -7.21 0.30
CA LYS A 43 5.92 -6.84 1.68
C LYS A 43 7.17 -6.42 2.43
N ASN A 44 7.02 -5.49 3.38
CA ASN A 44 8.08 -5.16 4.32
C ASN A 44 8.31 -6.28 5.35
N LYS A 45 9.30 -6.08 6.22
CA LYS A 45 9.63 -7.02 7.30
C LYS A 45 8.47 -7.25 8.27
N ASP A 46 7.59 -6.26 8.40
CA ASP A 46 6.42 -6.29 9.26
C ASP A 46 5.19 -6.87 8.52
N GLY A 47 5.33 -7.24 7.25
CA GLY A 47 4.28 -7.85 6.42
C GLY A 47 3.39 -6.87 5.65
N TYR A 48 3.61 -5.56 5.72
CA TYR A 48 2.80 -4.55 5.02
C TYR A 48 3.19 -4.38 3.55
N THR A 49 2.19 -4.15 2.70
CA THR A 49 2.37 -3.75 1.29
C THR A 49 2.69 -2.26 1.18
N ILE A 50 3.15 -1.82 0.00
CA ILE A 50 3.39 -0.39 -0.23
C ILE A 50 2.13 0.47 -0.12
N LEU A 51 0.98 -0.05 -0.56
CA LEU A 51 -0.30 0.68 -0.46
C LEU A 51 -0.70 0.88 1.00
N GLN A 52 -0.57 -0.15 1.83
CA GLN A 52 -0.83 -0.04 3.26
C GLN A 52 0.14 0.92 3.95
N LEU A 53 1.42 0.89 3.57
CA LEU A 53 2.41 1.83 4.09
C LEU A 53 2.08 3.28 3.67
N ALA A 54 1.66 3.52 2.44
CA ALA A 54 1.23 4.84 1.99
C ALA A 54 0.03 5.34 2.80
N ILE A 55 -0.98 4.48 3.04
CA ILE A 55 -2.16 4.81 3.83
C ILE A 55 -1.78 5.13 5.29
N ARG A 56 -1.00 4.27 5.93
CA ARG A 56 -0.59 4.43 7.34
C ARG A 56 0.25 5.68 7.59
N ASN A 57 0.96 6.17 6.58
CA ASN A 57 1.81 7.36 6.69
C ASN A 57 1.20 8.60 6.04
N GLY A 58 -0.02 8.53 5.53
CA GLY A 58 -0.72 9.68 4.95
C GLY A 58 -0.24 10.10 3.55
N TYR A 59 0.47 9.24 2.82
CA TYR A 59 0.98 9.50 1.47
C TYR A 59 -0.04 9.09 0.40
N TYR A 60 -1.25 9.64 0.51
CA TYR A 60 -2.38 9.26 -0.34
C TYR A 60 -2.17 9.64 -1.81
N GLU A 61 -1.40 10.70 -2.06
CA GLU A 61 -1.02 11.15 -3.40
C GLU A 61 -0.23 10.09 -4.20
N CYS A 62 0.40 9.14 -3.51
CA CYS A 62 1.13 8.05 -4.17
C CYS A 62 0.22 6.91 -4.62
N LEU A 63 -1.01 6.81 -4.12
CA LEU A 63 -1.86 5.64 -4.33
C LEU A 63 -2.23 5.47 -5.81
N GLU A 64 -2.66 6.53 -6.50
CA GLU A 64 -3.00 6.43 -7.93
C GLU A 64 -1.77 6.02 -8.75
N THR A 65 -0.60 6.63 -8.52
CA THR A 65 0.65 6.25 -9.21
C THR A 65 1.04 4.79 -8.93
N LEU A 66 0.93 4.32 -7.69
CA LEU A 66 1.24 2.93 -7.34
C LEU A 66 0.28 1.95 -8.03
N ILE A 67 -1.00 2.28 -8.13
CA ILE A 67 -2.02 1.42 -8.72
C ILE A 67 -1.91 1.42 -10.26
N ILE A 68 -1.86 2.61 -10.87
CA ILE A 68 -1.91 2.79 -12.33
C ILE A 68 -0.54 2.46 -12.96
N ASP A 69 0.52 3.12 -12.51
CA ASP A 69 1.85 3.00 -13.12
C ASP A 69 2.60 1.80 -12.54
N GLY A 70 2.51 1.62 -11.22
CA GLY A 70 3.18 0.54 -10.49
C GLY A 70 2.48 -0.81 -10.61
N LYS A 71 1.20 -0.86 -10.99
CA LYS A 71 0.37 -2.08 -11.00
C LYS A 71 0.35 -2.75 -9.62
N ALA A 72 0.22 -1.95 -8.58
CA ALA A 72 0.07 -2.43 -7.21
C ALA A 72 -1.26 -3.16 -7.05
N LYS A 73 -1.19 -4.35 -6.45
CA LYS A 73 -2.33 -5.23 -6.23
C LYS A 73 -3.07 -4.85 -4.96
N LEU A 74 -4.36 -4.59 -5.10
CA LEU A 74 -5.27 -4.20 -4.03
C LEU A 74 -5.64 -5.38 -3.10
N ASP A 75 -5.63 -6.60 -3.65
CA ASP A 75 -5.98 -7.85 -2.96
C ASP A 75 -4.86 -8.37 -2.03
N LYS A 76 -3.69 -7.74 -2.07
CA LYS A 76 -2.54 -8.19 -1.29
C LYS A 76 -2.78 -7.97 0.19
N LYS A 77 -2.87 -9.09 0.89
CA LYS A 77 -3.05 -9.16 2.34
C LYS A 77 -1.75 -8.84 3.07
N GLY A 78 -1.78 -7.85 3.95
CA GLY A 78 -0.73 -7.51 4.89
C GLY A 78 -0.86 -8.27 6.21
N PRO A 79 -0.50 -7.66 7.34
CA PRO A 79 -0.63 -8.27 8.66
C PRO A 79 -2.10 -8.57 9.00
N ARG A 80 -2.34 -9.71 9.65
CA ARG A 80 -3.69 -10.21 10.00
C ARG A 80 -4.61 -10.42 8.79
N GLY A 81 -4.05 -10.59 7.60
CA GLY A 81 -4.83 -10.80 6.39
C GLY A 81 -5.48 -9.54 5.83
N ASN A 82 -5.24 -8.38 6.44
CA ASN A 82 -5.87 -7.12 6.05
C ASN A 82 -5.40 -6.68 4.67
N THR A 83 -6.32 -6.22 3.81
CA THR A 83 -5.99 -5.53 2.54
C THR A 83 -5.77 -4.04 2.79
N ALA A 84 -5.47 -3.27 1.73
CA ALA A 84 -5.40 -1.81 1.84
C ALA A 84 -6.74 -1.18 2.27
N LEU A 85 -7.87 -1.74 1.82
CA LEU A 85 -9.20 -1.27 2.22
C LEU A 85 -9.51 -1.52 3.70
N HIS A 86 -9.17 -2.68 4.24
CA HIS A 86 -9.31 -2.94 5.68
C HIS A 86 -8.50 -1.93 6.50
N GLU A 87 -7.30 -1.59 6.03
CA GLU A 87 -6.43 -0.62 6.70
C GLU A 87 -7.07 0.78 6.76
N CYS A 88 -7.77 1.20 5.71
CA CYS A 88 -8.52 2.46 5.73
C CYS A 88 -9.56 2.49 6.86
N CYS A 89 -10.38 1.45 6.98
CA CYS A 89 -11.42 1.39 8.03
C CYS A 89 -10.81 1.30 9.44
N LEU A 90 -9.76 0.50 9.62
CA LEU A 90 -9.06 0.37 10.91
C LEU A 90 -8.41 1.68 11.39
N LEU A 91 -8.11 2.60 10.48
CA LEU A 91 -7.58 3.92 10.78
C LEU A 91 -8.66 5.01 10.85
N GLY A 92 -9.93 4.67 10.66
CA GLY A 92 -11.06 5.63 10.65
C GLY A 92 -11.07 6.54 9.42
N LEU A 93 -10.61 6.04 8.26
CA LEU A 93 -10.52 6.78 7.00
C LEU A 93 -11.78 6.60 6.12
N ASP A 94 -12.94 6.39 6.74
CA ASP A 94 -14.18 5.91 6.09
C ASP A 94 -14.78 6.89 5.07
N GLY A 95 -14.44 8.17 5.16
CA GLY A 95 -14.80 9.20 4.18
C GLY A 95 -13.62 9.76 3.38
N ALA A 96 -12.41 9.26 3.65
CA ALA A 96 -11.18 9.88 3.19
C ALA A 96 -10.82 9.48 1.76
N GLU A 97 -9.98 10.31 1.14
CA GLU A 97 -9.43 10.11 -0.19
C GLU A 97 -8.85 8.71 -0.46
N PRO A 98 -8.02 8.09 0.42
CA PRO A 98 -7.45 6.76 0.14
C PRO A 98 -8.52 5.68 -0.05
N LEU A 99 -9.60 5.69 0.74
CA LEU A 99 -10.69 4.74 0.57
C LEU A 99 -11.37 4.91 -0.80
N ARG A 100 -11.62 6.16 -1.20
CA ARG A 100 -12.24 6.49 -2.50
C ARG A 100 -11.35 6.06 -3.66
N ILE A 101 -10.04 6.31 -3.58
CA ILE A 101 -9.07 5.88 -4.61
C ILE A 101 -9.09 4.36 -4.76
N LEU A 102 -8.99 3.62 -3.66
CA LEU A 102 -8.97 2.15 -3.71
C LEU A 102 -10.26 1.57 -4.30
N LEU A 103 -11.43 2.09 -3.90
CA LEU A 103 -12.73 1.65 -4.43
C LEU A 103 -12.90 1.99 -5.93
N LYS A 104 -12.42 3.17 -6.35
CA LYS A 104 -12.42 3.60 -7.76
C LYS A 104 -11.61 2.65 -8.65
N HIS A 105 -10.57 2.02 -8.12
CA HIS A 105 -9.68 1.12 -8.85
C HIS A 105 -9.98 -0.37 -8.61
N GLU A 106 -11.24 -0.73 -8.40
CA GLU A 106 -11.70 -2.13 -8.23
C GLU A 106 -11.24 -2.78 -6.91
N GLY A 107 -11.01 -2.00 -5.87
CA GLY A 107 -10.87 -2.52 -4.52
C GLY A 107 -12.18 -3.16 -4.05
N ASP A 108 -12.13 -4.42 -3.63
CA ASP A 108 -13.31 -5.18 -3.22
C ASP A 108 -13.48 -5.15 -1.69
N ALA A 109 -14.63 -4.63 -1.25
CA ALA A 109 -15.00 -4.56 0.17
C ALA A 109 -15.41 -5.91 0.77
N SER A 110 -15.64 -6.93 -0.07
CA SER A 110 -15.97 -8.30 0.35
C SER A 110 -14.76 -9.17 0.68
N TRP A 111 -13.53 -8.72 0.33
CA TRP A 111 -12.32 -9.45 0.70
C TRP A 111 -12.26 -9.65 2.20
N LEU A 112 -11.90 -10.87 2.61
CA LEU A 112 -11.84 -11.27 4.01
C LEU A 112 -10.42 -11.22 4.54
N ASN A 113 -10.24 -10.73 5.77
CA ASN A 113 -8.99 -10.84 6.52
C ASN A 113 -8.82 -12.24 7.15
N ASP A 114 -7.77 -12.44 7.98
CA ASP A 114 -7.50 -13.75 8.62
C ASP A 114 -8.54 -14.13 9.70
N LYS A 115 -9.36 -13.17 10.13
CA LYS A 115 -10.49 -13.39 11.06
C LYS A 115 -11.81 -13.63 10.34
N ASN A 116 -11.80 -13.78 9.02
CA ASN A 116 -13.01 -13.83 8.18
C ASN A 116 -13.90 -12.58 8.29
N GLU A 117 -13.31 -11.43 8.58
CA GLU A 117 -14.02 -10.14 8.57
C GLU A 117 -13.79 -9.49 7.21
N SER A 118 -14.88 -9.04 6.57
CA SER A 118 -14.82 -8.18 5.39
C SER A 118 -14.53 -6.72 5.78
N VAL A 119 -14.27 -5.87 4.78
CA VAL A 119 -14.09 -4.43 5.01
C VAL A 119 -15.35 -3.82 5.65
N ILE A 120 -16.53 -4.28 5.20
CA ILE A 120 -17.83 -3.82 5.72
C ILE A 120 -18.00 -4.27 7.18
N ASP A 121 -17.60 -5.50 7.52
CA ASP A 121 -17.68 -6.02 8.89
C ASP A 121 -16.78 -5.24 9.86
N ILE A 122 -15.65 -4.70 9.38
CA ILE A 122 -14.79 -3.81 10.18
C ILE A 122 -15.42 -2.43 10.32
N ALA A 123 -15.93 -1.85 9.24
CA ALA A 123 -16.51 -0.51 9.25
C ALA A 123 -17.79 -0.39 10.11
N ALA A 124 -18.48 -1.50 10.35
CA ALA A 124 -19.69 -1.54 11.15
C ALA A 124 -19.45 -1.68 12.67
N LYS A 125 -18.21 -1.82 13.12
CA LYS A 125 -17.83 -1.98 14.55
C LYS A 125 -17.50 -0.66 15.21
#